data_AF-A0A1H4UAY4-F1
#
_entry.id   AF-A0A1H4UAY4-F1
#
_cell.length_a   1.000
_cell.length_b   1.000
_cell.length_c   1.000
_cell.angle_alpha   90.00
_cell.angle_beta   90.00
_cell.angle_gamma   90.00
#
_symmetry.space_group_name_H-M   'P 1'
#
loop_
_entity.id
_entity.type
_entity.pdbx_description
1 polymer ?
#
loop_
_entity_poly.entity_id
_entity_poly.type
_entity_poly.pdbx_seq_one_letter_code
_entity_poly.pdbx_strand_id
1 'polypeptide(L)'
;MSDICRTTLGCLIALGLTAPASAQNRAPAPSAEAVQQRTLTGKERLGRKWTDEQRIDNCNVPPDKRGTKPRPSACPHAPSS
;
A
#
# COMPACT_ATOMS: atom_id res chain seq x y z
N MET A 1 -40.56 5.38 -29.48
CA MET A 1 -40.27 4.87 -28.10
C MET A 1 -38.81 4.43 -27.96
N SER A 2 -38.23 3.85 -29.01
CA SER A 2 -36.81 3.45 -29.16
C SER A 2 -35.81 4.62 -29.13
N ASP A 3 -36.12 5.73 -29.80
CA ASP A 3 -35.14 6.83 -29.99
C ASP A 3 -34.96 7.68 -28.73
N ILE A 4 -36.03 7.85 -27.94
CA ILE A 4 -35.99 8.55 -26.65
C ILE A 4 -35.11 7.78 -25.65
N CYS A 5 -35.13 6.45 -25.71
CA CYS A 5 -34.31 5.58 -24.87
C CYS A 5 -32.82 5.63 -25.26
N ARG A 6 -32.52 5.73 -26.56
CA ARG A 6 -31.14 5.91 -27.07
C ARG A 6 -30.54 7.26 -26.67
N THR A 7 -31.30 8.34 -26.76
CA THR A 7 -30.82 9.68 -26.44
C THR A 7 -30.62 9.87 -24.93
N THR A 8 -31.53 9.32 -24.12
CA THR A 8 -31.41 9.38 -22.64
C THR A 8 -30.24 8.55 -22.12
N LEU A 9 -29.99 7.36 -22.68
CA LEU A 9 -28.84 6.53 -22.30
C LEU A 9 -27.51 7.17 -22.70
N GLY A 10 -27.44 7.84 -23.86
CA GLY A 10 -26.24 8.55 -24.31
C GLY A 10 -25.85 9.75 -23.43
N CYS A 11 -26.84 10.55 -22.99
CA CYS A 11 -26.60 11.68 -22.09
C CYS A 11 -26.07 11.24 -20.72
N LEU A 12 -26.54 10.10 -20.19
CA LEU A 12 -26.09 9.57 -18.90
C LEU A 12 -24.61 9.14 -18.91
N ILE A 13 -24.10 8.65 -20.05
CA ILE A 13 -22.70 8.22 -20.18
C ILE A 13 -21.76 9.44 -20.28
N ALA A 14 -22.18 10.51 -20.96
CA ALA A 14 -21.35 11.72 -21.12
C ALA A 14 -21.10 12.48 -19.80
N LEU A 15 -22.03 12.40 -18.84
CA LEU A 15 -21.93 13.08 -17.54
C LEU A 15 -21.09 12.30 -16.49
N GLY A 16 -20.75 11.04 -16.74
CA GLY A 16 -20.05 10.18 -15.77
C GLY A 16 -18.53 10.29 -15.76
N LEU A 17 -17.91 10.94 -16.77
CA LEU A 17 -16.44 10.94 -16.92
C LEU A 17 -15.70 12.10 -16.26
N THR A 18 -16.38 13.07 -15.66
CA THR A 18 -15.75 14.17 -14.94
C THR A 18 -15.77 13.92 -13.43
N ALA A 19 -15.16 12.84 -12.99
CA ALA A 19 -14.85 12.64 -11.58
C ALA A 19 -13.51 13.33 -11.28
N PRO A 20 -13.46 14.45 -10.55
CA PRO A 20 -12.19 14.92 -10.02
C PRO A 20 -11.71 13.85 -9.02
N ALA A 21 -10.59 13.22 -9.28
CA ALA A 21 -9.88 12.43 -8.28
C ALA A 21 -9.43 13.41 -7.18
N SER A 22 -10.29 13.59 -6.18
CA SER A 22 -9.96 14.36 -4.98
C SER A 22 -8.93 13.56 -4.19
N ALA A 23 -7.66 13.81 -4.47
CA ALA A 23 -6.58 13.44 -3.57
C ALA A 23 -6.81 14.22 -2.28
N GLN A 24 -7.32 13.54 -1.25
CA GLN A 24 -7.45 14.13 0.07
C GLN A 24 -6.04 14.38 0.62
N ASN A 25 -5.53 15.58 0.37
CA ASN A 25 -4.42 16.13 1.13
C ASN A 25 -4.97 16.45 2.53
N ARG A 26 -5.24 15.41 3.31
CA ARG A 26 -5.67 15.54 4.69
C ARG A 26 -4.49 16.14 5.44
N ALA A 27 -4.61 17.40 5.85
CA ALA A 27 -3.71 17.98 6.83
C ALA A 27 -3.67 17.03 8.05
N PRO A 28 -2.49 16.65 8.55
CA PRO A 28 -2.40 15.73 9.68
C PRO A 28 -3.18 16.32 10.86
N ALA A 29 -4.11 15.54 11.42
CA ALA A 29 -4.67 15.87 12.73
C ALA A 29 -3.52 15.91 13.74
N PRO A 30 -3.50 16.86 14.70
CA PRO A 30 -2.49 16.86 15.75
C PRO A 30 -2.80 15.67 16.66
N SER A 31 -2.18 14.54 16.34
CA SER A 31 -2.18 13.34 17.16
C SER A 31 -0.89 13.34 17.96
N ALA A 32 -1.05 13.10 19.25
CA ALA A 32 0.01 13.02 20.23
C ALA A 32 1.22 12.23 19.66
N GLU A 33 2.39 12.87 19.72
CA GLU A 33 3.69 12.24 19.57
C GLU A 33 3.78 11.28 18.37
N ALA A 34 3.45 11.81 17.18
CA ALA A 34 3.89 11.21 15.94
C ALA A 34 5.42 11.23 15.91
N VAL A 35 6.06 10.16 16.40
CA VAL A 35 7.43 9.82 16.06
C VAL A 35 7.50 9.91 14.54
N GLN A 36 8.17 10.94 14.02
CA GLN A 36 8.32 11.13 12.59
C GLN A 36 9.04 9.91 12.04
N GLN A 37 8.28 8.93 11.54
CA GLN A 37 8.83 7.79 10.85
C GLN A 37 9.46 8.33 9.57
N ARG A 38 10.79 8.46 9.59
CA ARG A 38 11.58 8.98 8.47
C ARG A 38 11.33 8.10 7.25
N THR A 39 10.64 8.63 6.25
CA THR A 39 10.44 7.95 4.97
C THR A 39 11.80 7.77 4.28
N LEU A 40 12.25 6.52 4.16
CA LEU A 40 13.53 6.19 3.54
C LEU A 40 13.44 6.22 2.00
N THR A 41 14.50 6.72 1.35
CA THR A 41 14.65 6.67 -0.12
C THR A 41 14.86 5.23 -0.62
N GLY A 42 14.63 4.97 -1.91
CA GLY A 42 14.73 3.61 -2.48
C GLY A 42 16.10 2.94 -2.27
N LYS A 43 17.19 3.71 -2.23
CA LYS A 43 18.53 3.18 -1.90
C LYS A 43 18.70 2.88 -0.42
N GLU A 44 18.15 3.71 0.47
CA GLU A 44 18.17 3.46 1.92
C GLU A 44 17.37 2.21 2.30
N ARG A 45 16.30 1.91 1.55
CA ARG A 45 15.52 0.66 1.69
C ARG A 45 16.24 -0.61 1.22
N LEU A 46 17.38 -0.47 0.52
CA LEU A 46 18.21 -1.62 0.10
C LEU A 46 19.12 -2.15 1.22
N GLY A 47 18.96 -1.64 2.44
CA GLY A 47 19.63 -2.13 3.64
C GLY A 47 19.30 -3.59 3.98
N ARG A 48 19.77 -4.03 5.15
CA ARG A 48 19.54 -5.42 5.59
C ARG A 48 18.03 -5.68 5.72
N LYS A 49 17.53 -6.81 5.21
CA LYS A 49 16.08 -7.17 5.20
C LYS A 49 15.35 -6.98 6.55
N TRP A 50 16.05 -7.15 7.67
CA TRP A 50 15.45 -7.02 9.01
C TRP A 50 15.17 -5.57 9.42
N THR A 51 15.77 -4.58 8.75
CA THR A 51 15.47 -3.15 8.94
C THR A 51 14.34 -2.67 8.04
N ASP A 52 13.79 -3.51 7.15
CA ASP A 52 12.63 -3.15 6.34
C ASP A 52 11.35 -3.33 7.15
N GLU A 53 10.70 -2.23 7.50
CA GLU A 53 9.44 -2.23 8.24
C GLU A 53 8.32 -2.96 7.48
N GLN A 54 8.39 -2.96 6.15
CA GLN A 54 7.41 -3.60 5.27
C GLN A 54 7.71 -5.08 4.98
N ARG A 55 8.63 -5.73 5.72
CA ARG A 55 8.86 -7.17 5.56
C ARG A 55 7.59 -7.99 5.77
N ILE A 56 7.32 -8.93 4.86
CA ILE A 56 6.13 -9.79 4.91
C ILE A 56 6.44 -11.04 5.74
N ASP A 57 7.64 -11.60 5.56
CA ASP A 57 8.12 -12.80 6.23
C ASP A 57 9.41 -12.54 7.03
N ASN A 58 9.87 -13.59 7.70
CA ASN A 58 11.14 -13.66 8.40
C ASN A 58 12.19 -14.48 7.62
N CYS A 59 12.00 -14.68 6.32
CA CYS A 59 13.01 -15.31 5.49
C CYS A 59 14.28 -14.43 5.52
N ASN A 60 15.43 -15.04 5.76
CA ASN A 60 16.73 -14.35 5.91
C ASN A 60 16.79 -13.29 7.04
N VAL A 61 15.84 -13.29 7.98
CA VAL A 61 15.86 -12.43 9.17
C VAL A 61 16.39 -13.23 10.37
N PRO A 62 17.50 -12.84 11.02
CA PRO A 62 17.99 -13.53 12.22
C PRO A 62 16.96 -13.55 13.37
N PRO A 63 16.84 -14.63 14.17
CA PRO A 63 15.82 -14.77 15.21
C PRO A 63 15.76 -13.60 16.21
N ASP A 64 16.93 -13.11 16.62
CA ASP A 64 17.12 -11.94 17.50
C ASP A 64 16.53 -10.64 16.91
N LYS A 65 16.30 -10.58 15.60
CA LYS A 65 15.83 -9.40 14.87
C LYS A 65 14.40 -9.53 14.34
N ARG A 66 13.70 -10.63 14.65
CA ARG A 66 12.33 -10.89 14.13
C ARG A 66 11.27 -10.00 14.75
N GLY A 67 11.60 -9.23 15.79
CA GLY A 67 10.66 -8.38 16.52
C GLY A 67 9.54 -9.21 17.17
N THR A 68 8.58 -8.53 17.79
CA THR A 68 7.46 -9.20 18.49
C THR A 68 6.33 -9.62 17.55
N LYS A 69 6.23 -9.00 16.37
CA LYS A 69 5.17 -9.31 15.40
C LYS A 69 5.41 -10.68 14.76
N PRO A 70 4.50 -11.66 14.92
CA PRO A 70 4.65 -12.96 14.29
C PRO A 70 4.57 -12.80 12.76
N ARG A 71 5.54 -13.39 12.06
CA ARG A 71 5.65 -13.42 10.60
C ARG A 71 6.12 -14.80 10.16
N PRO A 72 5.67 -15.33 9.02
CA PRO A 72 6.09 -16.63 8.50
C PRO A 72 7.61 -16.74 8.40
N SER A 73 8.20 -17.87 8.77
CA SER A 73 9.66 -18.11 8.66
C SER A 73 10.06 -18.78 7.35
N ALA A 74 9.10 -19.36 6.63
CA ALA A 74 9.35 -20.12 5.41
C ALA A 74 9.82 -19.19 4.28
N CYS A 75 10.89 -19.60 3.61
CA CYS A 75 11.35 -18.96 2.39
C CYS A 75 10.62 -19.62 1.20
N PRO A 76 9.91 -18.87 0.35
CA PRO A 76 9.09 -19.43 -0.73
C PRO A 76 9.88 -20.19 -1.80
N HIS A 77 11.21 -19.97 -1.86
CA HIS A 77 12.12 -20.66 -2.77
C HIS A 77 13.14 -21.55 -2.05
N ALA A 78 12.92 -21.89 -0.78
CA ALA A 78 13.78 -22.88 -0.13
C ALA A 78 13.60 -24.23 -0.85
N PRO A 79 14.70 -24.93 -1.22
CA PRO A 79 14.58 -26.27 -1.74
C PRO A 79 13.90 -27.14 -0.67
N SER A 80 12.79 -27.79 -1.05
CA SER A 80 12.21 -28.87 -0.25
C SER A 80 13.28 -29.93 -0.06
N SER A 81 13.61 -30.24 1.20
CA SER A 81 14.41 -31.42 1.53
C SER A 81 13.55 -32.69 1.46
#